data_AF-A0A7S2J9U6-F1
#
_entry.id   AF-A0A7S2J9U6-F1
#
_cell.length_a   1.000
_cell.length_b   1.000
_cell.length_c   1.000
_cell.angle_alpha   90.00
_cell.angle_beta   90.00
_cell.angle_gamma   90.00
#
_symmetry.space_group_name_H-M   'P 1'
#
loop_
_entity.id
_entity.type
_entity.pdbx_description
1 polymer ?
#
loop_
_entity_poly.entity_id
_entity_poly.type
_entity_poly.pdbx_seq_one_letter_code
_entity_poly.pdbx_strand_id
1 'polypeptide(L)'
;FVTIRVLKVLRLLRMARMAKLLRTMPELLILVKGMVAAGRSVVITFILLLAIVYVFALTFVQLTAGSESKVLHDRLFSSVAHAMVSLLLRAAMPDLIDTVEEDMGAENA
;
A
#
# COMPACT_ATOMS: atom_id res chain seq x y z
N PHE A 1 -19.56 -24.39 -0.86
CA PHE A 1 -18.62 -23.25 -0.81
C PHE A 1 -18.29 -22.72 0.60
N VAL A 2 -19.14 -22.90 1.62
CA VAL A 2 -18.91 -22.36 2.99
C VAL A 2 -17.76 -23.05 3.75
N THR A 3 -17.52 -24.35 3.53
CA THR A 3 -16.52 -25.16 4.27
C THR A 3 -15.07 -24.68 4.12
N ILE A 4 -14.68 -24.15 2.94
CA ILE A 4 -13.31 -23.66 2.70
C ILE A 4 -13.02 -22.36 3.49
N ARG A 5 -14.05 -21.51 3.70
CA ARG A 5 -13.92 -20.30 4.52
C ARG A 5 -13.73 -20.66 5.99
N VAL A 6 -14.47 -21.66 6.48
CA VAL A 6 -14.35 -22.15 7.87
C VAL A 6 -12.97 -22.76 8.12
N LEU A 7 -12.39 -23.50 7.17
CA LEU A 7 -11.02 -24.03 7.28
C LEU A 7 -9.95 -22.93 7.36
N LYS A 8 -10.10 -21.82 6.61
CA LYS A 8 -9.22 -20.64 6.73
C LYS A 8 -9.34 -19.97 8.09
N VAL A 9 -10.56 -19.79 8.59
CA VAL A 9 -10.81 -19.21 9.93
C VAL A 9 -10.30 -20.12 11.05
N LEU A 10 -10.42 -21.45 10.91
CA LEU A 10 -9.86 -22.42 11.85
C LEU A 10 -8.31 -22.40 11.86
N ARG A 11 -7.67 -22.23 10.69
CA ARG A 11 -6.22 -22.01 10.57
C ARG A 11 -5.79 -20.72 11.26
N LEU A 12 -6.53 -19.62 11.04
CA LEU A 12 -6.31 -18.36 11.73
C LEU A 12 -6.51 -18.50 13.24
N LEU A 13 -7.52 -19.25 13.70
CA LEU A 13 -7.76 -19.52 15.11
C LEU A 13 -6.64 -20.37 15.74
N ARG A 14 -6.03 -21.29 14.98
CA ARG A 14 -4.87 -22.08 15.41
C ARG A 14 -3.62 -21.20 15.54
N MET A 15 -3.37 -20.31 14.58
CA MET A 15 -2.32 -19.29 14.67
C MET A 15 -2.58 -18.31 15.82
N ALA A 16 -3.84 -17.92 16.04
CA ALA A 16 -4.25 -17.12 17.18
C ALA A 16 -4.11 -17.85 18.52
N ARG A 17 -4.30 -19.18 18.57
CA ARG A 17 -3.97 -20.00 19.75
C ARG A 17 -2.46 -20.09 19.98
N MET A 18 -1.63 -20.22 18.94
CA MET A 18 -0.18 -20.09 19.10
C MET A 18 0.22 -18.70 19.58
N ALA A 19 -0.42 -17.64 19.07
CA ALA A 19 -0.26 -16.28 19.58
C ALA A 19 -0.74 -16.16 21.04
N LYS A 20 -1.75 -16.92 21.45
CA LYS A 20 -2.19 -17.04 22.85
C LYS A 20 -1.16 -17.79 23.71
N LEU A 21 -0.39 -18.72 23.13
CA LEU A 21 0.75 -19.38 23.78
C LEU A 21 1.96 -18.44 23.89
N LEU A 22 2.17 -17.53 22.93
CA LEU A 22 3.11 -16.41 23.10
C LEU A 22 2.65 -15.43 24.20
N ARG A 23 1.35 -15.42 24.51
CA ARG A 23 0.72 -14.60 25.54
C ARG A 23 0.98 -15.09 26.98
N THR A 24 1.43 -16.33 27.17
CA THR A 24 1.86 -16.83 28.49
C THR A 24 3.27 -16.34 28.85
N MET A 25 4.01 -15.79 27.89
CA MET A 25 5.25 -15.06 28.15
C MET A 25 4.94 -13.55 28.22
N PRO A 26 4.97 -12.94 29.41
CA PRO A 26 4.63 -11.52 29.59
C PRO A 26 5.57 -10.57 28.81
N GLU A 27 6.79 -11.00 28.50
CA GLU A 27 7.77 -10.23 27.72
C GLU A 27 7.31 -9.97 26.26
N LEU A 28 6.82 -11.01 25.57
CA LEU A 28 6.33 -10.87 24.20
C LEU A 28 5.03 -10.04 24.15
N LEU A 29 4.22 -10.14 25.19
CA LEU A 29 3.01 -9.32 25.34
C LEU A 29 3.32 -7.83 25.41
N ILE A 30 4.38 -7.45 26.13
CA ILE A 30 4.81 -6.05 26.26
C ILE A 30 5.28 -5.51 24.91
N LEU A 31 6.07 -6.29 24.17
CA LEU A 31 6.51 -5.93 22.82
C LEU A 31 5.33 -5.74 21.86
N VAL A 32 4.38 -6.68 21.84
CA VAL A 32 3.19 -6.58 20.98
C VAL A 32 2.33 -5.37 21.37
N LYS A 33 2.12 -5.14 22.67
CA LYS A 33 1.35 -3.99 23.15
C LYS A 33 2.03 -2.66 22.82
N GLY A 34 3.37 -2.63 22.86
CA GLY A 34 4.20 -1.53 22.37
C GLY A 34 4.06 -1.30 20.86
N MET A 35 4.10 -2.37 20.05
CA MET A 35 3.88 -2.28 18.60
C MET A 35 2.48 -1.74 18.27
N VAL A 36 1.45 -2.21 18.97
CA VAL A 36 0.07 -1.71 18.76
C VAL A 36 -0.06 -0.25 19.19
N ALA A 37 0.57 0.15 20.30
CA ALA A 37 0.59 1.55 20.73
C ALA A 37 1.32 2.45 19.72
N ALA A 38 2.46 2.02 19.20
CA ALA A 38 3.19 2.70 18.14
C ALA A 38 2.39 2.76 16.83
N GLY A 39 1.63 1.70 16.53
CA GLY A 39 0.77 1.61 15.35
C GLY A 39 -0.23 2.77 15.26
N ARG A 40 -0.73 3.29 16.39
CA ARG A 40 -1.63 4.45 16.38
C ARG A 40 -0.94 5.71 15.84
N SER A 41 0.32 5.93 16.18
CA SER A 41 1.11 7.06 15.66
C SER A 41 1.49 6.84 14.19
N VAL A 42 1.83 5.61 13.81
CA VAL A 42 2.14 5.25 12.42
C VAL A 42 0.93 5.48 11.50
N VAL A 43 -0.29 5.21 11.97
CA VAL A 43 -1.51 5.45 11.18
C VAL A 43 -1.68 6.95 10.90
N ILE A 44 -1.42 7.83 11.88
CA ILE A 44 -1.54 9.28 11.69
C ILE A 44 -0.50 9.77 10.67
N THR A 45 0.76 9.31 10.79
CA THR A 45 1.79 9.68 9.82
C THR A 45 1.51 9.12 8.43
N PHE A 46 0.93 7.92 8.34
CA PHE A 46 0.54 7.31 7.06
C PHE A 46 -0.62 8.07 6.39
N ILE A 47 -1.62 8.52 7.15
CA ILE A 47 -2.71 9.36 6.64
C ILE A 47 -2.15 10.69 6.13
N LEU A 48 -1.24 11.32 6.88
CA LEU A 48 -0.60 12.57 6.48
C LEU A 48 0.21 12.39 5.18
N LEU A 49 0.95 11.28 5.07
CA LEU A 49 1.69 10.92 3.86
C LEU A 49 0.76 10.74 2.66
N LEU A 50 -0.35 10.03 2.82
CA LEU A 50 -1.35 9.86 1.75
C LEU A 50 -1.98 11.19 1.33
N ALA A 51 -2.24 12.11 2.26
CA ALA A 51 -2.77 13.43 1.94
C ALA A 51 -1.81 14.25 1.08
N ILE A 52 -0.51 14.21 1.39
CA ILE A 52 0.53 14.87 0.58
C ILE A 52 0.58 14.25 -0.82
N VAL A 53 0.65 12.92 -0.92
CA VAL A 53 0.68 12.20 -2.20
C VAL A 53 -0.57 12.49 -3.04
N TYR A 54 -1.74 12.61 -2.41
CA TYR A 54 -2.99 12.97 -3.10
C TYR A 54 -2.94 14.36 -3.74
N VAL A 55 -2.44 15.37 -3.01
CA VAL A 55 -2.33 16.75 -3.54
C VAL A 55 -1.38 16.80 -4.74
N PHE A 56 -0.24 16.10 -4.65
CA PHE A 56 0.69 16.01 -5.78
C PHE A 56 0.08 15.25 -6.96
N ALA A 57 -0.55 14.09 -6.72
CA ALA A 57 -1.24 13.33 -7.76
C ALA A 57 -2.28 14.18 -8.49
N LEU A 58 -3.11 14.93 -7.75
CA LEU A 58 -4.12 15.81 -8.31
C LEU A 58 -3.49 16.93 -9.16
N THR A 59 -2.41 17.53 -8.67
CA THR A 59 -1.68 18.58 -9.39
C THR A 59 -1.11 18.04 -10.71
N PHE A 60 -0.48 16.86 -10.68
CA PHE A 60 0.07 16.23 -11.88
C PHE A 60 -1.01 15.86 -12.89
N VAL A 61 -2.16 15.34 -12.45
CA VAL A 61 -3.32 15.06 -13.31
C VAL A 61 -3.83 16.35 -13.96
N GLN A 62 -3.98 17.44 -13.20
CA GLN A 62 -4.44 18.72 -13.74
C GLN A 62 -3.46 19.34 -14.74
N LEU A 63 -2.14 19.27 -14.46
CA LEU A 63 -1.11 19.79 -15.34
C LEU A 63 -1.01 18.99 -16.66
N THR A 64 -1.17 17.66 -16.59
CA THR A 64 -1.11 16.79 -17.78
C THR A 64 -2.41 16.81 -18.60
N ALA A 65 -3.54 17.19 -18.02
CA ALA A 65 -4.81 17.39 -18.75
C ALA A 65 -4.78 18.60 -19.70
N GLY A 66 -3.87 19.57 -19.47
CA GLY A 66 -3.81 20.83 -20.22
C GLY A 66 -2.75 20.92 -21.32
N SER A 67 -1.86 19.93 -21.48
CA SER A 67 -0.72 19.99 -22.42
C SER A 67 -0.68 18.78 -23.36
N GLU A 68 -0.05 18.91 -24.54
CA GLU A 68 0.00 17.98 -25.69
C GLU A 68 0.52 16.55 -25.39
N SER A 69 0.84 16.21 -24.14
CA SER A 69 1.29 14.88 -23.71
C SER A 69 0.13 13.95 -23.32
N LYS A 70 -0.82 13.75 -24.25
CA LYS A 70 -1.93 12.79 -24.07
C LYS A 70 -1.44 11.35 -23.82
N VAL A 71 -0.26 10.99 -24.34
CA VAL A 71 0.32 9.65 -24.23
C VAL A 71 0.77 9.31 -22.80
N LEU A 72 1.27 10.29 -22.03
CA LEU A 72 1.65 10.11 -20.63
C LEU A 72 0.43 10.11 -19.70
N HIS A 73 -0.59 10.91 -20.04
CA HIS A 73 -1.82 11.01 -19.26
C HIS A 73 -2.62 9.69 -19.29
N ASP A 74 -2.71 9.05 -20.45
CA ASP A 74 -3.44 7.79 -20.61
C ASP A 74 -2.72 6.60 -19.94
N ARG A 75 -1.37 6.65 -19.85
CA ARG A 75 -0.55 5.54 -19.33
C ARG A 75 -0.28 5.59 -17.82
N LEU A 76 -0.06 6.78 -17.25
CA LEU A 76 0.32 6.92 -15.83
C LEU A 76 -0.75 7.61 -14.96
N PHE A 77 -1.67 8.37 -15.57
CA PHE A 77 -2.53 9.32 -14.86
C PHE A 77 -4.03 9.20 -15.19
N SER A 78 -4.46 8.09 -15.80
CA SER A 78 -5.87 7.87 -16.21
C SER A 78 -6.85 7.93 -15.02
N SER A 79 -6.39 7.62 -13.81
CA SER A 79 -7.12 7.81 -12.58
C SER A 79 -6.23 8.38 -11.47
N VAL A 80 -6.84 9.16 -10.58
CA VAL A 80 -6.15 9.74 -9.40
C VAL A 80 -5.52 8.64 -8.54
N ALA A 81 -6.12 7.45 -8.47
CA ALA A 81 -5.55 6.32 -7.74
C ALA A 81 -4.27 5.78 -8.39
N HIS A 82 -4.21 5.71 -9.72
CA HIS A 82 -2.99 5.32 -10.45
C HIS A 82 -1.88 6.36 -10.29
N ALA A 83 -2.23 7.65 -10.37
CA ALA A 83 -1.32 8.76 -10.14
C ALA A 83 -0.72 8.74 -8.72
N MET A 84 -1.55 8.42 -7.71
CA MET A 84 -1.08 8.28 -6.33
C MET A 84 -0.11 7.11 -6.17
N VAL A 85 -0.41 5.94 -6.75
CA VAL A 85 0.46 4.76 -6.67
C VAL A 85 1.77 4.97 -7.43
N SER A 86 1.72 5.55 -8.64
CA SER A 86 2.92 5.81 -9.43
C SER A 86 3.83 6.82 -8.73
N LEU A 87 3.28 7.91 -8.16
CA LEU A 87 4.05 8.86 -7.37
C LEU A 87 4.59 8.26 -6.06
N LEU A 88 3.80 7.42 -5.38
CA LEU A 88 4.24 6.75 -4.17
C LEU A 88 5.41 5.79 -4.46
N LEU A 89 5.33 5.00 -5.53
CA LEU A 89 6.43 4.12 -5.96
C LEU A 89 7.67 4.92 -6.33
N ARG A 90 7.52 5.98 -7.13
CA ARG A 90 8.63 6.87 -7.53
C ARG A 90 9.30 7.54 -6.33
N ALA A 91 8.53 7.89 -5.30
CA ALA A 91 9.03 8.57 -4.10
C ALA A 91 9.58 7.63 -3.02
N ALA A 92 8.96 6.46 -2.82
CA ALA A 92 9.34 5.52 -1.77
C ALA A 92 10.38 4.48 -2.23
N MET A 93 10.37 4.10 -3.52
CA MET A 93 11.23 3.08 -4.09
C MET A 93 11.63 3.46 -5.53
N PRO A 94 12.57 4.41 -5.70
CA PRO A 94 13.00 4.84 -7.03
C PRO A 94 13.66 3.73 -7.85
N ASP A 95 14.22 2.72 -7.19
CA ASP A 95 14.87 1.56 -7.80
C ASP A 95 13.90 0.62 -8.54
N LEU A 96 12.60 0.66 -8.19
CA LEU A 96 11.57 -0.19 -8.80
C LEU A 96 10.95 0.47 -10.06
N ILE A 97 11.36 1.69 -10.41
CA ILE A 97 10.83 2.41 -11.57
C ILE A 97 11.20 1.67 -12.85
N ASP A 98 12.42 1.14 -12.94
CA ASP A 98 12.91 0.46 -14.14
C ASP A 98 12.08 -0.80 -14.46
N THR A 99 11.64 -1.52 -13.43
CA THR A 99 10.79 -2.72 -13.58
C THR A 99 9.34 -2.38 -13.92
N VAL A 100 8.83 -1.26 -13.40
CA VAL A 100 7.47 -0.81 -13.74
C VAL A 100 7.41 -0.23 -15.16
N GLU A 101 8.46 0.46 -15.61
CA GLU A 101 8.56 0.93 -17.01
C GLU A 101 8.74 -0.26 -17.98
N GLU A 102 9.45 -1.32 -17.59
CA GLU A 102 9.52 -2.58 -18.37
C GLU A 102 8.17 -3.33 -18.42
N ASP A 103 7.48 -3.52 -17.30
CA ASP A 103 6.18 -4.24 -17.27
C ASP A 103 5.06 -3.45 -17.98
N MET A 104 5.04 -2.12 -17.87
CA MET A 104 4.10 -1.28 -18.61
C MET A 104 4.42 -1.18 -20.12
N GLY A 105 5.69 -1.39 -20.49
CA GLY A 105 6.13 -1.54 -21.87
C GLY A 105 5.72 -2.90 -22.46
N ALA A 106 5.76 -3.97 -21.66
CA ALA A 106 5.52 -5.34 -22.09
C ALA A 106 4.03 -5.70 -22.28
N GLU A 107 3.09 -5.08 -21.55
CA GLU A 107 1.65 -5.34 -21.72
C GLU A 107 1.05 -4.70 -23.00
N ASN A 108 1.86 -4.03 -23.82
CA ASN A 108 1.44 -3.36 -25.07
C ASN A 108 2.19 -3.84 -26.33
N ALA A 109 2.77 -5.05 -26.30
CA ALA A 109 3.29 -5.75 -27.47
C ALA A 109 2.34 -6.86 -27.95
#